data_AF-A0A953EQJ0-F1
#
_entry.id   AF-A0A953EQJ0-F1
#
_cell.length_a   1.000
_cell.length_b   1.000
_cell.length_c   1.000
_cell.angle_alpha   90.00
_cell.angle_beta   90.00
_cell.angle_gamma   90.00
#
_symmetry.space_group_name_H-M   'P 1'
#
loop_
_entity.id
_entity.type
_entity.pdbx_description
1 polymer ?
#
loop_
_entity_poly.entity_id
_entity_poly.type
_entity_poly.pdbx_seq_one_letter_code
_entity_poly.pdbx_strand_id
1 'polypeptide(L)'
;MSDFGPSPDLQQYAERLWNFGGGAAPPGTVNVAFGDYSVPVYPLSEATTTARVYQTTWAMELYDFGLPLGTRIPWNPAWRAGTGNDNILAIVDETTGRAWEIGGVGQANVNCASRANVAASTRANDWQSDYLCISGIRHYDNLYTATDGSTVDGRGAGINKLALLTRAEEVRAGAIRHALEMTITSTMFGAPACDPIRGTSAFGAGKSCGFFVSPATKLERLRPDTGCPGTQEVSEAARSRTVPEGMRFALRISDAEIEQWLDSRGYVGPKRQTARVFAVALRDYGWIAAETGCWGMSIETDSVIGAQGAAWAELGIVSDGRPYPHGDLLDGLFAPERIYVVTPPG
;
A
#
# COMPACT_ATOMS: atom_id res chain seq x y z
N MET A 1 19.38 -0.48 -12.15
CA MET A 1 19.23 0.98 -11.89
C MET A 1 17.90 1.44 -12.48
N SER A 2 17.12 2.24 -11.76
CA SER A 2 15.87 2.83 -12.26
C SER A 2 16.12 3.67 -13.52
N ASP A 3 15.35 3.43 -14.59
CA ASP A 3 15.52 4.07 -15.91
C ASP A 3 15.41 5.62 -15.88
N PHE A 4 14.83 6.19 -14.82
CA PHE A 4 14.67 7.65 -14.66
C PHE A 4 15.83 8.33 -13.93
N GLY A 5 16.75 7.57 -13.33
CA GLY A 5 17.91 8.09 -12.60
C GLY A 5 17.57 8.96 -11.37
N PRO A 6 18.58 9.52 -10.68
CA PRO A 6 18.38 10.42 -9.54
C PRO A 6 17.79 11.77 -9.95
N SER A 7 16.81 12.26 -9.18
CA SER A 7 16.24 13.59 -9.35
C SER A 7 17.25 14.69 -9.02
N PRO A 8 17.39 15.75 -9.83
CA PRO A 8 18.26 16.88 -9.51
C PRO A 8 17.73 17.75 -8.36
N ASP A 9 16.40 17.89 -8.25
CA ASP A 9 15.78 18.94 -7.43
C ASP A 9 15.01 18.39 -6.21
N LEU A 10 14.86 17.06 -6.10
CA LEU A 10 14.01 16.44 -5.08
C LEU A 10 14.79 15.66 -4.02
N GLN A 11 16.12 15.62 -4.05
CA GLN A 11 16.92 14.80 -3.13
C GLN A 11 16.67 15.10 -1.64
N GLN A 12 16.24 16.32 -1.31
CA GLN A 12 15.81 16.68 0.05
C GLN A 12 14.75 15.74 0.64
N TYR A 13 13.91 15.09 -0.20
CA TYR A 13 12.91 14.15 0.27
C TYR A 13 13.50 12.81 0.73
N ALA A 14 14.72 12.44 0.32
CA ALA A 14 15.41 11.26 0.84
C ALA A 14 15.72 11.43 2.34
N GLU A 15 16.20 12.62 2.72
CA GLU A 15 16.42 12.98 4.12
C GLU A 15 15.09 13.03 4.91
N ARG A 16 14.04 13.59 4.31
CA ARG A 16 12.71 13.62 4.96
C ARG A 16 12.16 12.21 5.19
N LEU A 17 12.26 11.34 4.20
CA LEU A 17 11.85 9.94 4.32
C LEU A 17 12.62 9.25 5.43
N TRP A 18 13.95 9.36 5.44
CA TRP A 18 14.80 8.72 6.44
C TRP A 18 14.43 9.16 7.87
N ASN A 19 14.35 10.47 8.09
CA ASN A 19 14.17 11.05 9.42
C ASN A 19 12.74 11.03 9.93
N PHE A 20 11.75 11.13 9.03
CA PHE A 20 10.36 11.38 9.40
C PHE A 20 9.36 10.39 8.80
N GLY A 21 9.76 9.60 7.79
CA GLY A 21 8.89 8.66 7.08
C GLY A 21 8.06 7.78 8.02
N GLY A 22 8.69 7.24 9.07
CA GLY A 22 8.04 6.39 10.07
C GLY A 22 7.30 7.11 11.19
N GLY A 23 7.19 8.44 11.15
CA GLY A 23 6.61 9.24 12.22
C GLY A 23 7.43 9.14 13.51
N ALA A 24 6.86 8.50 14.53
CA ALA A 24 7.53 8.27 15.82
C ALA A 24 8.43 7.03 15.85
N ALA A 25 8.42 6.21 14.79
CA ALA A 25 9.34 5.06 14.68
C ALA A 25 10.80 5.52 14.53
N PRO A 26 11.79 4.70 14.94
CA PRO A 26 13.18 5.04 14.73
C PRO A 26 13.48 5.31 13.23
N PRO A 27 14.30 6.34 12.91
CA PRO A 27 14.65 6.67 11.54
C PRO A 27 15.11 5.46 10.72
N GLY A 28 14.65 5.38 9.48
CA GLY A 28 15.03 4.30 8.56
C GLY A 28 14.44 2.91 8.84
N THR A 29 13.59 2.75 9.87
CA THR A 29 12.95 1.44 10.15
C THR A 29 11.89 1.14 9.10
N VAL A 30 12.10 0.07 8.33
CA VAL A 30 11.18 -0.41 7.29
C VAL A 30 10.82 -1.85 7.57
N ASN A 31 9.53 -2.12 7.78
CA ASN A 31 9.02 -3.48 7.91
C ASN A 31 8.54 -4.03 6.57
N VAL A 32 8.57 -5.35 6.42
CA VAL A 32 7.81 -6.03 5.37
C VAL A 32 6.53 -6.61 5.99
N ALA A 33 5.37 -6.16 5.51
CA ALA A 33 4.07 -6.56 6.01
C ALA A 33 3.64 -7.88 5.38
N PHE A 34 4.00 -8.98 6.05
CA PHE A 34 3.56 -10.33 5.71
C PHE A 34 2.26 -10.74 6.42
N GLY A 35 1.90 -10.11 7.53
CA GLY A 35 0.72 -10.44 8.34
C GLY A 35 -0.22 -9.24 8.50
N ASP A 36 -0.05 -8.46 9.57
CA ASP A 36 -0.73 -7.19 9.72
C ASP A 36 -0.39 -6.27 8.55
N TYR A 37 -1.41 -5.60 8.01
CA TYR A 37 -1.30 -4.69 6.85
C TYR A 37 -0.85 -5.37 5.54
N SER A 38 -0.86 -6.70 5.48
CA SER A 38 -0.72 -7.42 4.22
C SER A 38 -2.06 -7.52 3.47
N VAL A 39 -2.01 -7.94 2.21
CA VAL A 39 -3.18 -8.04 1.34
C VAL A 39 -3.29 -9.44 0.74
N PRO A 40 -3.88 -10.43 1.44
CA PRO A 40 -4.20 -11.71 0.84
C PRO A 40 -4.94 -11.55 -0.49
N VAL A 41 -4.40 -12.16 -1.54
CA VAL A 41 -4.98 -12.14 -2.90
C VAL A 41 -5.55 -13.51 -3.21
N TYR A 42 -6.83 -13.57 -3.55
CA TYR A 42 -7.52 -14.80 -3.92
C TYR A 42 -7.94 -14.79 -5.39
N PRO A 43 -7.79 -15.91 -6.11
CA PRO A 43 -8.27 -16.00 -7.47
C PRO A 43 -9.80 -16.08 -7.50
N LEU A 44 -10.43 -15.40 -8.47
CA LEU A 44 -11.87 -15.39 -8.67
C LEU A 44 -12.46 -16.81 -8.80
N SER A 45 -11.69 -17.72 -9.42
CA SER A 45 -12.07 -19.12 -9.64
C SER A 45 -12.31 -19.91 -8.35
N GLU A 46 -11.81 -19.43 -7.21
CA GLU A 46 -12.04 -20.03 -5.88
C GLU A 46 -13.28 -19.47 -5.16
N ALA A 47 -14.01 -18.53 -5.76
CA ALA A 47 -15.27 -18.06 -5.20
C ALA A 47 -16.31 -19.18 -5.18
N THR A 48 -16.91 -19.44 -4.02
CA THR A 48 -17.94 -20.49 -3.85
C THR A 48 -19.36 -19.92 -3.81
N THR A 49 -19.49 -18.60 -3.68
CA THR A 49 -20.76 -17.89 -3.57
C THR A 49 -20.58 -16.43 -4.01
N THR A 50 -21.57 -15.59 -3.72
CA THR A 50 -21.49 -14.15 -3.86
C THR A 50 -21.87 -13.46 -2.56
N ALA A 51 -21.35 -12.26 -2.35
CA ALA A 51 -21.69 -11.41 -1.22
C ALA A 51 -22.25 -10.06 -1.68
N ARG A 52 -23.23 -9.54 -0.94
CA ARG A 52 -23.63 -8.14 -1.02
C ARG A 52 -22.81 -7.31 -0.04
N VAL A 53 -22.17 -6.27 -0.54
CA VAL A 53 -21.26 -5.44 0.27
C VAL A 53 -21.92 -4.13 0.70
N TYR A 54 -21.70 -3.76 1.96
CA TYR A 54 -22.20 -2.54 2.59
C TYR A 54 -21.08 -1.83 3.33
N GLN A 55 -21.16 -0.51 3.38
CA GLN A 55 -20.12 0.31 4.02
C GLN A 55 -20.42 0.52 5.50
N THR A 56 -19.39 0.47 6.34
CA THR A 56 -19.47 0.89 7.74
C THR A 56 -19.79 2.38 7.85
N THR A 57 -20.62 2.77 8.82
CA THR A 57 -21.04 4.17 9.04
C THR A 57 -19.87 5.12 9.26
N TRP A 58 -18.87 4.72 10.05
CA TRP A 58 -17.70 5.54 10.32
C TRP A 58 -16.88 5.81 9.03
N ALA A 59 -16.80 4.83 8.11
CA ALA A 59 -16.07 5.01 6.85
C ALA A 59 -16.82 5.93 5.87
N MET A 60 -18.15 5.94 5.92
CA MET A 60 -18.97 6.86 5.11
C MET A 60 -18.66 8.34 5.40
N GLU A 61 -18.16 8.67 6.58
CA GLU A 61 -17.76 10.05 6.96
C GLU A 61 -16.37 10.43 6.42
N LEU A 62 -15.57 9.43 6.02
CA LEU A 62 -14.19 9.60 5.63
C LEU A 62 -14.00 9.54 4.10
N TYR A 63 -14.64 8.60 3.42
CA TYR A 63 -14.43 8.35 2.00
C TYR A 63 -15.59 7.59 1.33
N ASP A 64 -15.66 7.69 0.00
CA ASP A 64 -16.65 6.99 -0.82
C ASP A 64 -16.41 5.47 -0.84
N PHE A 65 -17.51 4.73 -0.93
CA PHE A 65 -17.50 3.27 -0.89
C PHE A 65 -16.79 2.64 -2.09
N GLY A 66 -16.82 3.29 -3.25
CA GLY A 66 -16.22 2.84 -4.51
C GLY A 66 -17.10 1.95 -5.38
N LEU A 67 -18.25 1.50 -4.86
CA LEU A 67 -19.33 0.85 -5.61
C LEU A 67 -20.69 1.27 -5.04
N PRO A 68 -21.81 1.07 -5.76
CA PRO A 68 -23.13 1.22 -5.17
C PRO A 68 -23.32 0.27 -3.96
N LEU A 69 -23.94 0.76 -2.88
CA LEU A 69 -24.24 -0.06 -1.70
C LEU A 69 -25.12 -1.26 -2.07
N GLY A 70 -24.82 -2.42 -1.50
CA GLY A 70 -25.51 -3.69 -1.77
C GLY A 70 -25.10 -4.35 -3.09
N THR A 71 -24.07 -3.83 -3.80
CA THR A 71 -23.50 -4.48 -4.98
C THR A 71 -23.09 -5.92 -4.65
N ARG A 72 -23.40 -6.83 -5.57
CA ARG A 72 -23.03 -8.24 -5.46
C ARG A 72 -21.61 -8.44 -6.02
N ILE A 73 -20.75 -9.07 -5.25
CA ILE A 73 -19.39 -9.44 -5.64
C ILE A 73 -19.17 -10.95 -5.49
N PRO A 74 -18.21 -11.55 -6.20
CA PRO A 74 -17.75 -12.91 -5.94
C PRO A 74 -17.22 -13.06 -4.51
N TRP A 75 -17.46 -14.21 -3.88
CA TRP A 75 -17.04 -14.43 -2.50
C TRP A 75 -16.78 -15.90 -2.16
N ASN A 76 -15.93 -16.13 -1.16
CA ASN A 76 -15.79 -17.40 -0.48
C ASN A 76 -15.71 -17.13 1.04
N PRO A 77 -16.64 -17.66 1.86
CA PRO A 77 -16.64 -17.45 3.31
C PRO A 77 -15.38 -17.97 4.04
N ALA A 78 -14.60 -18.84 3.40
CA ALA A 78 -13.34 -19.34 3.95
C ALA A 78 -12.17 -18.37 3.74
N TRP A 79 -12.30 -17.36 2.88
CA TRP A 79 -11.25 -16.39 2.65
C TRP A 79 -11.01 -15.51 3.87
N ARG A 80 -9.73 -15.24 4.13
CA ARG A 80 -9.27 -14.43 5.26
C ARG A 80 -8.51 -13.22 4.72
N ALA A 81 -8.88 -12.05 5.21
CA ALA A 81 -8.14 -10.83 4.96
C ALA A 81 -6.84 -10.79 5.77
N GLY A 82 -5.99 -9.81 5.44
CA GLY A 82 -4.86 -9.42 6.27
C GLY A 82 -5.35 -8.97 7.65
N THR A 83 -4.43 -8.84 8.59
CA THR A 83 -4.72 -8.35 9.94
C THR A 83 -4.32 -6.88 10.09
N GLY A 84 -4.34 -6.34 11.31
CA GLY A 84 -4.26 -4.90 11.56
C GLY A 84 -5.65 -4.25 11.62
N ASN A 85 -5.74 -2.93 11.48
CA ASN A 85 -7.01 -2.22 11.47
C ASN A 85 -7.66 -2.13 10.09
N ASP A 86 -6.86 -2.30 9.02
CA ASP A 86 -7.35 -2.17 7.64
C ASP A 86 -8.02 -3.44 7.11
N ASN A 87 -7.66 -4.63 7.60
CA ASN A 87 -8.22 -5.93 7.20
C ASN A 87 -8.49 -6.05 5.69
N ILE A 88 -7.43 -5.89 4.90
CA ILE A 88 -7.54 -5.81 3.44
C ILE A 88 -7.52 -7.21 2.83
N LEU A 89 -8.30 -7.41 1.78
CA LEU A 89 -8.31 -8.59 0.94
C LEU A 89 -8.47 -8.16 -0.52
N ALA A 90 -7.86 -8.90 -1.44
CA ALA A 90 -8.11 -8.74 -2.86
C ALA A 90 -8.67 -10.02 -3.50
N ILE A 91 -9.55 -9.83 -4.49
CA ILE A 91 -10.06 -10.88 -5.38
C ILE A 91 -9.62 -10.52 -6.79
N VAL A 92 -8.99 -11.45 -7.51
CA VAL A 92 -8.47 -11.21 -8.87
C VAL A 92 -9.00 -12.27 -9.84
N ASP A 93 -9.66 -11.82 -10.90
CA ASP A 93 -9.86 -12.62 -12.10
C ASP A 93 -8.58 -12.59 -12.93
N GLU A 94 -7.78 -13.65 -12.81
CA GLU A 94 -6.49 -13.76 -13.49
C GLU A 94 -6.62 -13.83 -15.02
N THR A 95 -7.81 -14.14 -15.55
CA THR A 95 -8.02 -14.23 -16.99
C THR A 95 -8.26 -12.85 -17.60
N THR A 96 -9.03 -12.01 -16.91
CA THR A 96 -9.46 -10.70 -17.44
C THR A 96 -8.69 -9.53 -16.84
N GLY A 97 -8.01 -9.74 -15.71
CA GLY A 97 -7.41 -8.70 -14.90
C GLY A 97 -8.43 -7.93 -14.06
N ARG A 98 -9.70 -8.32 -14.05
CA ARG A 98 -10.71 -7.69 -13.19
C ARG A 98 -10.40 -7.98 -11.73
N ALA A 99 -10.49 -6.98 -10.85
CA ALA A 99 -10.17 -7.19 -9.45
C ALA A 99 -11.00 -6.35 -8.48
N TRP A 100 -11.10 -6.84 -7.25
CA TRP A 100 -11.74 -6.14 -6.14
C TRP A 100 -10.75 -6.05 -4.99
N GLU A 101 -10.39 -4.86 -4.59
CA GLU A 101 -9.68 -4.59 -3.35
C GLU A 101 -10.71 -4.20 -2.29
N ILE A 102 -10.71 -4.90 -1.15
CA ILE A 102 -11.74 -4.80 -0.12
C ILE A 102 -11.05 -4.47 1.20
N GLY A 103 -11.37 -3.32 1.76
CA GLY A 103 -10.90 -2.90 3.08
C GLY A 103 -11.94 -3.20 4.17
N GLY A 104 -11.48 -3.44 5.39
CA GLY A 104 -12.30 -3.62 6.57
C GLY A 104 -13.10 -4.91 6.53
N VAL A 105 -12.54 -6.00 6.01
CA VAL A 105 -13.22 -7.30 6.04
C VAL A 105 -13.40 -7.77 7.49
N GLY A 106 -14.57 -8.33 7.80
CA GLY A 106 -14.90 -8.88 9.12
C GLY A 106 -15.47 -7.88 10.12
N GLN A 107 -15.96 -6.72 9.67
CA GLN A 107 -16.61 -5.75 10.55
C GLN A 107 -17.92 -6.31 11.12
N ALA A 108 -18.23 -5.92 12.35
CA ALA A 108 -19.50 -6.28 12.97
C ALA A 108 -20.66 -5.64 12.21
N ASN A 109 -21.75 -6.40 11.98
CA ASN A 109 -22.91 -5.93 11.21
C ASN A 109 -23.53 -4.63 11.75
N VAL A 110 -23.42 -4.38 13.07
CA VAL A 110 -23.89 -3.12 13.69
C VAL A 110 -23.18 -1.89 13.12
N ASN A 111 -21.93 -2.03 12.69
CA ASN A 111 -21.19 -0.93 12.07
C ASN A 111 -21.76 -0.54 10.70
N CYS A 112 -22.55 -1.41 10.06
CA CYS A 112 -23.25 -1.12 8.80
C CYS A 112 -24.74 -0.78 9.00
N ALA A 113 -25.21 -0.61 10.24
CA ALA A 113 -26.60 -0.28 10.53
C ALA A 113 -26.92 1.20 10.24
N SER A 114 -26.98 1.57 8.95
CA SER A 114 -27.28 2.92 8.48
C SER A 114 -28.55 2.97 7.63
N ARG A 115 -29.21 4.14 7.58
CA ARG A 115 -30.39 4.34 6.72
C ARG A 115 -30.07 4.08 5.24
N ALA A 116 -28.88 4.46 4.80
CA ALA A 116 -28.42 4.23 3.42
C ALA A 116 -28.28 2.73 3.11
N ASN A 117 -27.67 1.96 4.02
CA ASN A 117 -27.51 0.52 3.84
C ASN A 117 -28.85 -0.22 3.87
N VAL A 118 -29.78 0.16 4.75
CA VAL A 118 -31.14 -0.42 4.79
C VAL A 118 -31.93 -0.09 3.51
N ALA A 119 -31.85 1.16 3.04
CA ALA A 119 -32.48 1.55 1.78
C ALA A 119 -31.89 0.78 0.58
N ALA A 120 -30.59 0.47 0.58
CA ALA A 120 -29.96 -0.33 -0.45
C ALA A 120 -30.33 -1.83 -0.35
N SER A 121 -30.39 -2.39 0.85
CA SER A 121 -30.73 -3.81 1.05
C SER A 121 -32.15 -4.14 0.58
N THR A 122 -33.13 -3.32 0.93
CA THR A 122 -34.53 -3.48 0.51
C THR A 122 -34.71 -3.47 -1.02
N ARG A 123 -33.93 -2.66 -1.74
CA ARG A 123 -33.94 -2.63 -3.22
C ARG A 123 -33.31 -3.85 -3.85
N ALA A 124 -32.37 -4.48 -3.13
CA ALA A 124 -31.51 -5.52 -3.65
C ALA A 124 -31.85 -6.91 -3.09
N ASN A 125 -33.01 -7.09 -2.46
CA ASN A 125 -33.47 -8.32 -1.80
C ASN A 125 -33.02 -9.59 -2.56
N ASP A 126 -32.14 -10.36 -1.91
CA ASP A 126 -31.62 -11.61 -2.42
C ASP A 126 -31.29 -12.53 -1.26
N TRP A 127 -31.83 -13.74 -1.30
CA TRP A 127 -31.67 -14.75 -0.25
C TRP A 127 -30.49 -15.71 -0.52
N GLN A 128 -29.78 -15.55 -1.64
CA GLN A 128 -28.67 -16.41 -2.03
C GLN A 128 -27.28 -15.85 -1.70
N SER A 129 -27.16 -14.53 -1.50
CA SER A 129 -25.87 -13.91 -1.17
C SER A 129 -25.60 -13.89 0.32
N ASP A 130 -24.31 -13.95 0.66
CA ASP A 130 -23.82 -13.48 1.96
C ASP A 130 -23.94 -11.95 2.07
N TYR A 131 -23.82 -11.43 3.28
CA TYR A 131 -23.84 -10.00 3.56
C TYR A 131 -22.53 -9.61 4.24
N LEU A 132 -21.78 -8.70 3.63
CA LEU A 132 -20.51 -8.23 4.15
C LEU A 132 -20.62 -6.77 4.58
N CYS A 133 -20.31 -6.54 5.85
CA CYS A 133 -20.02 -5.22 6.36
C CYS A 133 -18.52 -4.96 6.21
N ILE A 134 -18.16 -3.93 5.43
CA ILE A 134 -16.77 -3.60 5.05
C ILE A 134 -16.55 -2.08 5.10
N SER A 135 -15.31 -1.61 5.12
CA SER A 135 -15.03 -0.17 5.19
C SER A 135 -15.01 0.50 3.81
N GLY A 136 -14.53 -0.20 2.78
CA GLY A 136 -14.43 0.32 1.42
C GLY A 136 -14.15 -0.78 0.40
N ILE A 137 -14.47 -0.53 -0.86
CA ILE A 137 -14.14 -1.42 -1.97
C ILE A 137 -13.65 -0.61 -3.17
N ARG A 138 -12.65 -1.13 -3.88
CA ARG A 138 -12.21 -0.61 -5.18
C ARG A 138 -12.32 -1.73 -6.20
N HIS A 139 -12.96 -1.42 -7.31
CA HIS A 139 -13.17 -2.37 -8.41
C HIS A 139 -12.36 -1.90 -9.61
N TYR A 140 -11.51 -2.77 -10.10
CA TYR A 140 -10.66 -2.57 -11.26
C TYR A 140 -11.23 -3.39 -12.42
N ASP A 141 -11.44 -2.75 -13.56
CA ASP A 141 -11.89 -3.45 -14.77
C ASP A 141 -10.77 -4.29 -15.38
N ASN A 142 -9.51 -3.83 -15.27
CA ASN A 142 -8.34 -4.53 -15.76
C ASN A 142 -7.06 -4.06 -15.03
N LEU A 143 -6.35 -4.98 -14.37
CA LEU A 143 -5.07 -4.75 -13.71
C LEU A 143 -3.88 -4.78 -14.66
N TYR A 144 -3.99 -5.51 -15.77
CA TYR A 144 -2.88 -5.74 -16.71
C TYR A 144 -2.67 -4.57 -17.66
N THR A 145 -3.70 -3.77 -17.89
CA THR A 145 -3.62 -2.58 -18.74
C THR A 145 -4.20 -1.38 -17.99
N ALA A 146 -3.33 -0.45 -17.61
CA ALA A 146 -3.72 0.86 -17.09
C ALA A 146 -2.96 1.96 -17.86
N THR A 147 -3.66 3.05 -18.16
CA THR A 147 -3.06 4.28 -18.71
C THR A 147 -2.97 5.32 -17.60
N ASP A 148 -1.99 6.22 -17.66
CA ASP A 148 -1.87 7.33 -16.72
C ASP A 148 -3.17 8.14 -16.64
N GLY A 149 -3.65 8.38 -15.41
CA GLY A 149 -4.91 9.09 -15.16
C GLY A 149 -6.19 8.27 -15.43
N SER A 150 -6.06 7.01 -15.85
CA SER A 150 -7.18 6.06 -15.96
C SER A 150 -7.27 5.08 -14.79
N THR A 151 -6.37 5.21 -13.80
CA THR A 151 -6.44 4.40 -12.59
C THR A 151 -7.72 4.74 -11.82
N VAL A 152 -8.36 3.71 -11.29
CA VAL A 152 -9.45 3.90 -10.32
C VAL A 152 -8.87 4.67 -9.15
N ASP A 153 -9.64 5.58 -8.55
CA ASP A 153 -9.20 6.34 -7.38
C ASP A 153 -8.93 5.39 -6.19
N GLY A 154 -7.73 4.81 -6.17
CA GLY A 154 -7.27 3.82 -5.21
C GLY A 154 -7.09 4.42 -3.81
N ARG A 155 -6.69 3.59 -2.86
CA ARG A 155 -6.22 4.08 -1.55
C ARG A 155 -4.94 4.91 -1.72
N GLY A 156 -4.58 5.71 -0.72
CA GLY A 156 -3.31 6.43 -0.74
C GLY A 156 -3.16 7.40 -1.90
N ALA A 157 -2.08 7.20 -2.64
CA ALA A 157 -1.65 7.94 -3.84
C ALA A 157 -2.64 7.86 -5.02
N GLY A 158 -3.72 7.08 -4.92
CA GLY A 158 -4.75 6.98 -5.97
C GLY A 158 -4.35 6.12 -7.17
N ILE A 159 -3.40 5.21 -6.95
CA ILE A 159 -2.96 4.19 -7.91
C ILE A 159 -3.56 2.83 -7.54
N ASN A 160 -3.60 1.90 -8.48
CA ASN A 160 -4.09 0.54 -8.21
C ASN A 160 -3.13 -0.17 -7.24
N LYS A 161 -3.57 -0.49 -6.01
CA LYS A 161 -2.74 -1.12 -4.97
C LYS A 161 -2.07 -2.41 -5.45
N LEU A 162 -2.84 -3.23 -6.17
CA LEU A 162 -2.38 -4.49 -6.75
C LEU A 162 -1.27 -4.34 -7.80
N ALA A 163 -1.04 -3.15 -8.34
CA ALA A 163 0.09 -2.90 -9.25
C ALA A 163 1.43 -2.74 -8.52
N LEU A 164 1.42 -2.50 -7.21
CA LEU A 164 2.62 -2.31 -6.38
C LEU A 164 2.81 -3.39 -5.31
N LEU A 165 1.82 -4.25 -5.11
CA LEU A 165 1.83 -5.30 -4.09
C LEU A 165 2.85 -6.37 -4.46
N THR A 166 3.76 -6.69 -3.53
CA THR A 166 4.75 -7.75 -3.75
C THR A 166 4.10 -9.12 -3.58
N ARG A 167 4.18 -9.98 -4.61
CA ARG A 167 3.57 -11.32 -4.55
C ARG A 167 4.58 -12.43 -4.33
N ALA A 168 4.18 -13.47 -3.60
CA ALA A 168 5.01 -14.67 -3.38
C ALA A 168 5.50 -15.29 -4.69
N GLU A 169 4.66 -15.28 -5.72
CA GLU A 169 5.01 -15.83 -7.04
C GLU A 169 6.17 -15.09 -7.73
N GLU A 170 6.29 -13.78 -7.55
CA GLU A 170 7.36 -12.96 -8.13
C GLU A 170 8.68 -13.26 -7.43
N VAL A 171 8.64 -13.38 -6.10
CA VAL A 171 9.78 -13.78 -5.29
C VAL A 171 10.23 -15.19 -5.64
N ARG A 172 9.29 -16.13 -5.80
CA ARG A 172 9.56 -17.50 -6.25
C ARG A 172 10.19 -17.52 -7.65
N ALA A 173 9.73 -16.67 -8.56
CA ALA A 173 10.33 -16.48 -9.88
C ALA A 173 11.71 -15.80 -9.85
N GLY A 174 12.14 -15.32 -8.68
CA GLY A 174 13.48 -14.78 -8.43
C GLY A 174 13.62 -13.29 -8.74
N ALA A 175 12.52 -12.57 -9.06
CA ALA A 175 12.59 -11.15 -9.36
C ALA A 175 11.22 -10.46 -9.18
N ILE A 176 11.21 -9.36 -8.43
CA ILE A 176 10.11 -8.38 -8.43
C ILE A 176 10.47 -7.28 -9.44
N ARG A 177 9.61 -7.06 -10.44
CA ARG A 177 9.92 -6.20 -11.60
C ARG A 177 9.14 -4.88 -11.61
N HIS A 178 8.84 -4.36 -10.43
CA HIS A 178 8.16 -3.09 -10.25
C HIS A 178 8.68 -2.40 -8.99
N ALA A 179 8.38 -1.10 -8.84
CA ALA A 179 8.65 -0.40 -7.60
C ALA A 179 7.73 -0.94 -6.50
N LEU A 180 8.25 -1.09 -5.29
CA LEU A 180 7.47 -1.60 -4.17
C LEU A 180 6.56 -0.49 -3.62
N GLU A 181 5.36 -0.87 -3.17
CA GLU A 181 4.56 -0.01 -2.30
C GLU A 181 5.34 0.27 -1.01
N MET A 182 5.29 1.51 -0.54
CA MET A 182 5.68 1.82 0.83
C MET A 182 4.66 2.74 1.47
N THR A 183 4.06 2.22 2.54
CA THR A 183 3.25 2.97 3.46
C THR A 183 4.18 3.78 4.36
N ILE A 184 3.92 5.07 4.50
CA ILE A 184 4.67 5.95 5.40
C ILE A 184 3.72 6.74 6.30
N THR A 185 4.16 7.13 7.48
CA THR A 185 3.36 7.97 8.39
C THR A 185 3.38 9.44 7.99
N SER A 186 4.50 9.93 7.45
CA SER A 186 4.69 11.36 7.13
C SER A 186 4.39 11.70 5.67
N THR A 187 3.23 11.31 5.16
CA THR A 187 2.77 11.78 3.84
C THR A 187 2.45 13.28 3.85
N MET A 188 2.55 13.89 2.67
CA MET A 188 2.23 15.30 2.47
C MET A 188 0.74 15.54 2.67
N PHE A 189 0.39 16.61 3.40
CA PHE A 189 -1.00 17.00 3.59
C PHE A 189 -1.35 18.29 2.86
N GLY A 190 -2.61 18.36 2.42
CA GLY A 190 -3.24 19.54 1.82
C GLY A 190 -3.89 20.37 2.92
N ALA A 191 -3.39 21.59 3.11
CA ALA A 191 -4.02 22.67 3.87
C ALA A 191 -3.04 23.87 3.90
N PRO A 192 -2.89 24.63 2.80
CA PRO A 192 -3.55 24.44 1.49
C PRO A 192 -2.87 23.36 0.64
N ALA A 193 -3.61 22.83 -0.34
CA ALA A 193 -3.00 22.15 -1.48
C ALA A 193 -2.42 23.18 -2.45
N CYS A 194 -1.40 22.80 -3.21
CA CYS A 194 -0.79 23.65 -4.23
C CYS A 194 -1.71 23.82 -5.44
N ASP A 195 -1.47 24.89 -6.21
CA ASP A 195 -2.08 25.11 -7.53
C ASP A 195 -0.95 25.46 -8.54
N PRO A 196 -0.64 24.59 -9.52
CA PRO A 196 -1.20 23.25 -9.70
C PRO A 196 -0.83 22.27 -8.57
N ILE A 197 -1.70 21.32 -8.25
CA ILE A 197 -1.50 20.33 -7.18
C ILE A 197 -0.54 19.20 -7.54
N ARG A 198 -0.40 18.89 -8.84
CA ARG A 198 0.50 17.85 -9.35
C ARG A 198 1.84 18.48 -9.75
N GLY A 199 2.94 17.87 -9.30
CA GLY A 199 4.29 18.32 -9.59
C GLY A 199 4.78 19.43 -8.64
N THR A 200 5.96 19.97 -8.94
CA THR A 200 6.69 20.91 -8.07
C THR A 200 6.70 22.35 -8.56
N SER A 201 5.95 22.67 -9.62
CA SER A 201 5.99 23.99 -10.25
C SER A 201 5.30 25.09 -9.44
N ALA A 202 4.40 24.73 -8.52
CA ALA A 202 3.68 25.70 -7.69
C ALA A 202 4.64 26.41 -6.70
N PHE A 203 4.42 27.71 -6.52
CA PHE A 203 5.20 28.50 -5.55
C PHE A 203 4.98 27.95 -4.13
N GLY A 204 6.08 27.55 -3.48
CA GLY A 204 6.05 27.01 -2.12
C GLY A 204 5.64 25.54 -2.01
N ALA A 205 5.67 24.79 -3.12
CA ALA A 205 5.44 23.34 -3.13
C ALA A 205 6.32 22.60 -2.11
N GLY A 206 5.70 21.86 -1.19
CA GLY A 206 6.37 21.10 -0.14
C GLY A 206 6.88 21.95 1.03
N LYS A 207 6.50 23.22 1.08
CA LYS A 207 6.80 24.17 2.15
C LYS A 207 5.54 24.89 2.64
N SER A 208 4.90 25.72 1.82
CA SER A 208 3.68 26.45 2.19
C SER A 208 2.39 25.76 1.68
N CYS A 209 2.49 24.85 0.70
CA CYS A 209 1.38 24.04 0.20
C CYS A 209 1.80 22.58 -0.06
N GLY A 210 0.83 21.66 0.00
CA GLY A 210 1.03 20.24 -0.30
C GLY A 210 0.77 19.88 -1.76
N PHE A 211 1.54 18.94 -2.30
CA PHE A 211 1.44 18.46 -3.69
C PHE A 211 1.73 16.97 -3.74
N PHE A 212 1.48 16.34 -4.89
CA PHE A 212 1.89 14.96 -5.20
C PHE A 212 2.64 14.91 -6.53
N VAL A 213 3.36 13.81 -6.80
CA VAL A 213 4.08 13.60 -8.07
C VAL A 213 3.66 12.31 -8.75
N SER A 214 3.85 12.21 -10.06
CA SER A 214 3.63 10.97 -10.80
C SER A 214 4.43 9.80 -10.16
N PRO A 215 3.86 8.59 -10.04
CA PRO A 215 2.59 8.16 -10.62
C PRO A 215 1.34 8.41 -9.75
N ALA A 216 1.46 9.09 -8.60
CA ALA A 216 0.28 9.42 -7.81
C ALA A 216 -0.69 10.30 -8.61
N THR A 217 -1.98 10.09 -8.35
CA THR A 217 -3.09 10.83 -8.97
C THR A 217 -3.78 11.77 -7.98
N LYS A 218 -3.49 11.62 -6.69
CA LYS A 218 -4.01 12.50 -5.64
C LYS A 218 -3.04 12.65 -4.46
N LEU A 219 -3.35 13.67 -3.66
CA LEU A 219 -2.87 13.81 -2.29
C LEU A 219 -3.92 13.18 -1.36
N GLU A 220 -3.54 12.17 -0.60
CA GLU A 220 -4.47 11.40 0.24
C GLU A 220 -5.06 12.29 1.34
N ARG A 221 -4.23 13.17 1.90
CA ARG A 221 -4.54 13.92 3.13
C ARG A 221 -4.88 15.39 2.89
N LEU A 222 -5.98 15.65 2.17
CA LEU A 222 -6.52 17.02 2.02
C LEU A 222 -7.09 17.60 3.33
N ARG A 223 -7.31 16.76 4.35
CA ARG A 223 -7.77 17.14 5.68
C ARG A 223 -6.77 16.63 6.73
N PRO A 224 -5.81 17.45 7.19
CA PRO A 224 -4.76 17.01 8.11
C PRO A 224 -5.27 16.70 9.53
N ASP A 225 -6.51 17.07 9.85
CA ASP A 225 -7.17 16.83 11.14
C ASP A 225 -7.85 15.46 11.25
N THR A 226 -8.05 14.76 10.13
CA THR A 226 -8.88 13.56 10.06
C THR A 226 -8.08 12.32 9.63
N GLY A 227 -8.14 11.23 10.40
CA GLY A 227 -7.49 9.95 10.07
C GLY A 227 -6.16 9.72 10.78
N CYS A 228 -5.32 8.87 10.18
CA CYS A 228 -4.00 8.49 10.69
C CYS A 228 -2.85 9.11 9.86
N PRO A 229 -1.73 9.54 10.47
CA PRO A 229 -1.58 9.82 11.91
C PRO A 229 -2.63 10.86 12.37
N GLY A 230 -2.81 11.07 13.67
CA GLY A 230 -3.77 12.06 14.19
C GLY A 230 -3.53 13.49 13.65
N THR A 231 -4.21 14.49 14.20
CA THR A 231 -4.13 15.88 13.68
C THR A 231 -2.70 16.35 13.41
N GLN A 232 -2.37 16.54 12.13
CA GLN A 232 -1.08 17.07 11.70
C GLN A 232 -1.10 18.60 11.86
N GLU A 233 -0.05 19.15 12.46
CA GLU A 233 0.11 20.60 12.59
C GLU A 233 0.20 21.25 11.20
N VAL A 234 -0.63 22.26 10.95
CA VAL A 234 -0.63 22.99 9.69
C VAL A 234 0.37 24.15 9.76
N SER A 235 1.65 23.85 9.47
CA SER A 235 2.74 24.84 9.41
C SER A 235 3.78 24.47 8.37
N GLU A 236 4.62 25.44 7.95
CA GLU A 236 5.76 25.15 7.06
C GLU A 236 6.77 24.19 7.69
N ALA A 237 6.95 24.28 9.01
CA ALA A 237 7.88 23.44 9.76
C ALA A 237 7.40 21.98 9.87
N ALA A 238 6.08 21.77 9.98
CA ALA A 238 5.51 20.43 9.93
C ALA A 238 5.56 19.87 8.50
N ARG A 239 5.24 20.68 7.48
CA ARG A 239 5.27 20.28 6.07
C ARG A 239 6.68 19.98 5.56
N SER A 240 7.72 20.61 6.12
CA SER A 240 9.11 20.29 5.78
C SER A 240 9.56 18.90 6.27
N ARG A 241 8.71 18.18 7.01
CA ARG A 241 8.93 16.81 7.49
C ARG A 241 8.09 15.76 6.76
N THR A 242 7.39 16.15 5.70
CA THR A 242 6.53 15.23 4.94
C THR A 242 7.09 14.91 3.55
N VAL A 243 6.62 13.81 2.99
CA VAL A 243 6.98 13.29 1.66
C VAL A 243 5.72 13.29 0.77
N PRO A 244 5.78 13.85 -0.45
CA PRO A 244 4.67 13.80 -1.41
C PRO A 244 4.32 12.36 -1.77
N GLU A 245 3.02 12.06 -1.89
CA GLU A 245 2.57 10.82 -2.51
C GLU A 245 3.12 10.69 -3.93
N GLY A 246 3.44 9.45 -4.31
CA GLY A 246 4.04 9.12 -5.61
C GLY A 246 5.54 9.33 -5.67
N MET A 247 6.16 9.95 -4.66
CA MET A 247 7.60 10.09 -4.60
C MET A 247 8.27 8.72 -4.61
N ARG A 248 9.10 8.47 -5.62
CA ARG A 248 9.85 7.23 -5.78
C ARG A 248 11.27 7.38 -5.26
N PHE A 249 11.72 6.39 -4.51
CA PHE A 249 13.07 6.31 -3.96
C PHE A 249 13.72 5.01 -4.41
N ALA A 250 15.04 4.93 -4.39
CA ALA A 250 15.76 3.70 -4.65
C ALA A 250 17.06 3.63 -3.83
N LEU A 251 17.60 2.41 -3.70
CA LEU A 251 18.87 2.17 -3.04
C LEU A 251 20.04 2.26 -4.03
N ARG A 252 21.06 3.02 -3.65
CA ARG A 252 22.38 3.01 -4.25
C ARG A 252 23.22 1.94 -3.54
N ILE A 253 23.12 0.72 -4.04
CA ILE A 253 23.79 -0.45 -3.47
C ILE A 253 24.21 -1.40 -4.61
N SER A 254 25.40 -1.98 -4.53
CA SER A 254 25.90 -2.96 -5.49
C SER A 254 25.50 -4.39 -5.12
N ASP A 255 25.61 -5.33 -6.06
CA ASP A 255 25.42 -6.76 -5.75
C ASP A 255 26.35 -7.24 -4.63
N ALA A 256 27.60 -6.78 -4.62
CA ALA A 256 28.57 -7.15 -3.59
C ALA A 256 28.15 -6.64 -2.19
N GLU A 257 27.62 -5.42 -2.10
CA GLU A 257 27.10 -4.88 -0.85
C GLU A 257 25.81 -5.58 -0.41
N ILE A 258 24.95 -6.01 -1.35
CA ILE A 258 23.79 -6.85 -1.04
C ILE A 258 24.25 -8.18 -0.43
N GLU A 259 25.25 -8.85 -1.01
CA GLU A 259 25.79 -10.10 -0.44
C GLU A 259 26.36 -9.90 0.96
N GLN A 260 27.14 -8.84 1.17
CA GLN A 260 27.68 -8.49 2.48
C GLN A 260 26.58 -8.23 3.50
N TRP A 261 25.52 -7.53 3.10
CA TRP A 261 24.35 -7.33 3.96
C TRP A 261 23.69 -8.66 4.30
N LEU A 262 23.40 -9.52 3.32
CA LEU A 262 22.81 -10.85 3.54
C LEU A 262 23.65 -11.71 4.49
N ASP A 263 24.98 -11.67 4.35
CA ASP A 263 25.93 -12.36 5.24
C ASP A 263 25.89 -11.79 6.66
N SER A 264 25.88 -10.47 6.81
CA SER A 264 25.81 -9.83 8.13
C SER A 264 24.49 -10.12 8.87
N ARG A 265 23.41 -10.39 8.13
CA ARG A 265 22.12 -10.86 8.67
C ARG A 265 22.11 -12.34 9.03
N GLY A 266 23.14 -13.10 8.63
CA GLY A 266 23.18 -14.55 8.80
C GLY A 266 22.07 -15.29 8.05
N TYR A 267 21.53 -14.68 6.98
CA TYR A 267 20.47 -15.31 6.20
C TYR A 267 21.03 -16.45 5.36
N VAL A 268 20.30 -17.58 5.38
CA VAL A 268 20.63 -18.81 4.64
C VAL A 268 19.39 -19.36 3.92
N GLY A 269 19.61 -20.25 2.96
CA GLY A 269 18.52 -20.99 2.28
C GLY A 269 17.49 -20.07 1.60
N PRO A 270 16.20 -20.48 1.59
CA PRO A 270 15.14 -19.71 0.95
C PRO A 270 14.99 -18.28 1.48
N LYS A 271 15.11 -18.07 2.79
CA LYS A 271 15.01 -16.72 3.39
C LYS A 271 16.07 -15.77 2.84
N ARG A 272 17.30 -16.26 2.60
CA ARG A 272 18.37 -15.47 1.96
C ARG A 272 17.99 -15.05 0.55
N GLN A 273 17.46 -15.99 -0.24
CA GLN A 273 17.03 -15.70 -1.60
C GLN A 273 15.89 -14.68 -1.62
N THR A 274 14.91 -14.83 -0.72
CA THR A 274 13.81 -13.87 -0.56
C THR A 274 14.33 -12.48 -0.22
N ALA A 275 15.17 -12.34 0.80
CA ALA A 275 15.81 -11.07 1.17
C ALA A 275 16.60 -10.45 0.00
N ARG A 276 17.33 -11.28 -0.76
CA ARG A 276 18.07 -10.83 -1.95
C ARG A 276 17.14 -10.25 -3.01
N VAL A 277 16.03 -10.92 -3.32
CA VAL A 277 15.08 -10.47 -4.33
C VAL A 277 14.49 -9.11 -3.97
N PHE A 278 14.09 -8.90 -2.70
CA PHE A 278 13.65 -7.59 -2.22
C PHE A 278 14.75 -6.53 -2.34
N ALA A 279 15.99 -6.82 -1.92
CA ALA A 279 17.09 -5.87 -1.98
C ALA A 279 17.43 -5.46 -3.43
N VAL A 280 17.41 -6.42 -4.35
CA VAL A 280 17.58 -6.15 -5.79
C VAL A 280 16.44 -5.28 -6.33
N ALA A 281 15.19 -5.58 -5.96
CA ALA A 281 14.04 -4.77 -6.37
C ALA A 281 14.13 -3.33 -5.86
N LEU A 282 14.52 -3.13 -4.60
CA LEU A 282 14.71 -1.80 -3.99
C LEU A 282 15.86 -1.00 -4.65
N ARG A 283 16.85 -1.67 -5.23
CA ARG A 283 17.91 -1.03 -6.02
C ARG A 283 17.45 -0.70 -7.44
N ASP A 284 16.86 -1.68 -8.13
CA ASP A 284 16.59 -1.58 -9.56
C ASP A 284 15.30 -0.83 -9.86
N TYR A 285 14.28 -1.05 -9.04
CA TYR A 285 12.97 -0.44 -9.16
C TYR A 285 12.62 0.49 -8.01
N GLY A 286 13.22 0.34 -6.83
CA GLY A 286 12.94 1.23 -5.72
C GLY A 286 11.57 1.01 -5.10
N TRP A 287 11.06 2.03 -4.41
CA TRP A 287 9.75 2.04 -3.77
C TRP A 287 9.06 3.38 -3.92
N ILE A 288 7.74 3.41 -3.76
CA ILE A 288 6.91 4.61 -3.89
C ILE A 288 6.25 4.88 -2.54
N ALA A 289 6.31 6.14 -2.08
CA ALA A 289 5.45 6.61 -0.98
C ALA A 289 3.99 6.60 -1.46
N ALA A 290 3.28 5.51 -1.16
CA ALA A 290 2.02 5.17 -1.82
C ALA A 290 0.82 5.26 -0.88
N GLU A 291 0.97 4.97 0.41
CA GLU A 291 -0.13 5.07 1.39
C GLU A 291 0.30 5.78 2.68
N THR A 292 -0.67 6.35 3.38
CA THR A 292 -0.48 6.90 4.72
C THR A 292 -0.77 5.87 5.80
N GLY A 293 0.24 5.56 6.60
CA GLY A 293 0.12 4.69 7.78
C GLY A 293 -0.06 5.48 9.08
N CYS A 294 -0.48 4.77 10.14
CA CYS A 294 -0.54 5.37 11.49
C CYS A 294 0.84 5.40 12.19
N TRP A 295 1.74 4.48 11.85
CA TRP A 295 3.03 4.34 12.51
C TRP A 295 4.03 3.57 11.63
N GLY A 296 5.30 3.98 11.63
CA GLY A 296 6.37 3.28 10.94
C GLY A 296 6.31 3.41 9.41
N MET A 297 7.19 2.67 8.76
CA MET A 297 7.19 2.46 7.32
C MET A 297 7.04 0.97 7.05
N SER A 298 6.21 0.60 6.07
CA SER A 298 6.00 -0.80 5.71
C SER A 298 5.87 -0.99 4.20
N ILE A 299 6.34 -2.13 3.72
CA ILE A 299 6.13 -2.62 2.36
C ILE A 299 5.12 -3.75 2.41
N GLU A 300 4.01 -3.62 1.68
CA GLU A 300 2.97 -4.64 1.67
C GLU A 300 3.28 -5.84 0.75
N THR A 301 2.72 -6.99 1.14
CA THR A 301 2.82 -8.25 0.38
C THR A 301 1.46 -8.95 0.26
N ASP A 302 1.37 -9.96 -0.60
CA ASP A 302 0.19 -10.82 -0.73
C ASP A 302 -0.05 -11.80 0.45
N SER A 303 0.65 -11.57 1.56
CA SER A 303 0.41 -12.15 2.88
C SER A 303 0.85 -13.61 3.10
N VAL A 304 1.31 -13.92 4.31
CA VAL A 304 1.42 -15.30 4.80
C VAL A 304 0.08 -15.87 5.27
N ILE A 305 -0.99 -15.06 5.29
CA ILE A 305 -2.34 -15.46 5.70
C ILE A 305 -3.11 -15.96 4.48
N GLY A 306 -3.83 -17.07 4.64
CA GLY A 306 -4.73 -17.57 3.60
C GLY A 306 -4.02 -18.33 2.49
N ALA A 307 -4.43 -18.10 1.24
CA ALA A 307 -4.01 -18.89 0.07
C ALA A 307 -2.48 -18.89 -0.15
N GLN A 308 -1.82 -17.79 0.17
CA GLN A 308 -0.39 -17.58 -0.12
C GLN A 308 0.55 -18.05 1.01
N GLY A 309 0.02 -18.49 2.15
CA GLY A 309 0.84 -18.91 3.30
C GLY A 309 1.80 -20.06 3.00
N ALA A 310 1.36 -21.05 2.21
CA ALA A 310 2.23 -22.14 1.78
C ALA A 310 3.33 -21.66 0.82
N ALA A 311 3.00 -20.72 -0.08
CA ALA A 311 3.94 -20.15 -1.02
C ALA A 311 5.05 -19.36 -0.30
N TRP A 312 4.70 -18.53 0.67
CA TRP A 312 5.70 -17.82 1.47
C TRP A 312 6.52 -18.75 2.37
N ALA A 313 5.94 -19.83 2.87
CA ALA A 313 6.68 -20.81 3.68
C ALA A 313 7.82 -21.47 2.88
N GLU A 314 7.60 -21.81 1.61
CA GLU A 314 8.64 -22.29 0.69
C GLU A 314 9.77 -21.26 0.50
N LEU A 315 9.44 -19.98 0.59
CA LEU A 315 10.35 -18.84 0.49
C LEU A 315 11.03 -18.48 1.82
N GLY A 316 10.84 -19.32 2.86
CA GLY A 316 11.45 -19.14 4.18
C GLY A 316 10.80 -18.05 5.02
N ILE A 317 9.57 -17.64 4.68
CA ILE A 317 8.76 -16.68 5.43
C ILE A 317 7.54 -17.42 5.98
N VAL A 318 7.53 -17.66 7.29
CA VAL A 318 6.45 -18.41 7.93
C VAL A 318 5.69 -17.51 8.89
N SER A 319 4.38 -17.72 9.00
CA SER A 319 3.63 -17.14 10.11
C SER A 319 4.08 -17.76 11.42
N ASP A 320 4.28 -16.94 12.44
CA ASP A 320 4.62 -17.35 13.80
C ASP A 320 3.61 -16.81 14.84
N GLY A 321 2.45 -16.33 14.36
CA GLY A 321 1.39 -15.75 15.18
C GLY A 321 1.64 -14.31 15.63
N ARG A 322 2.81 -13.71 15.34
CA ARG A 322 3.05 -12.28 15.57
C ARG A 322 2.39 -11.43 14.47
N PRO A 323 2.10 -10.14 14.74
CA PRO A 323 1.59 -9.20 13.74
C PRO A 323 2.49 -9.08 12.50
N TYR A 324 3.80 -8.99 12.68
CA TYR A 324 4.79 -8.83 11.61
C TYR A 324 5.79 -10.00 11.59
N PRO A 325 5.35 -11.20 11.18
CA PRO A 325 6.27 -12.34 11.07
C PRO A 325 7.34 -11.99 10.04
N HIS A 326 8.62 -12.12 10.41
CA HIS A 326 9.75 -11.71 9.57
C HIS A 326 9.70 -10.25 9.07
N GLY A 327 9.01 -9.34 9.78
CA GLY A 327 8.92 -7.94 9.38
C GLY A 327 10.29 -7.25 9.29
N ASP A 328 11.26 -7.74 10.07
CA ASP A 328 12.66 -7.33 10.10
C ASP A 328 13.50 -7.84 8.92
N LEU A 329 12.87 -8.37 7.86
CA LEU A 329 13.56 -8.97 6.71
C LEU A 329 14.62 -8.02 6.13
N LEU A 330 14.33 -6.72 6.09
CA LEU A 330 15.15 -5.68 5.46
C LEU A 330 15.99 -4.84 6.44
N ASP A 331 16.01 -5.19 7.73
CA ASP A 331 16.77 -4.45 8.73
C ASP A 331 18.26 -4.34 8.34
N GLY A 332 18.81 -3.13 8.47
CA GLY A 332 20.20 -2.82 8.13
C GLY A 332 20.50 -2.68 6.63
N LEU A 333 19.52 -2.90 5.75
CA LEU A 333 19.67 -2.65 4.32
C LEU A 333 19.64 -1.14 4.02
N PHE A 334 18.65 -0.44 4.60
CA PHE A 334 18.47 0.99 4.44
C PHE A 334 19.51 1.78 5.22
N ALA A 335 20.10 2.78 4.58
CA ALA A 335 21.01 3.75 5.18
C ALA A 335 20.83 5.10 4.47
N PRO A 336 20.96 6.25 5.16
CA PRO A 336 20.63 7.56 4.60
C PRO A 336 21.46 7.86 3.35
N GLU A 337 22.75 7.48 3.34
CA GLU A 337 23.65 7.65 2.19
C GLU A 337 23.33 6.74 0.99
N ARG A 338 22.51 5.70 1.19
CA ARG A 338 22.08 4.79 0.13
C ARG A 338 20.78 5.25 -0.53
N ILE A 339 19.99 6.10 0.10
CA ILE A 339 18.67 6.48 -0.42
C ILE A 339 18.82 7.67 -1.36
N TYR A 340 18.24 7.55 -2.55
CA TYR A 340 18.09 8.68 -3.45
C TYR A 340 16.67 8.76 -4.00
N VAL A 341 16.23 9.98 -4.32
CA VAL A 341 14.95 10.20 -5.00
C VAL A 341 15.12 9.95 -6.49
N VAL A 342 14.25 9.13 -7.06
CA VAL A 342 14.17 8.87 -8.50
C VAL A 342 13.42 10.02 -9.15
N THR A 343 13.87 10.48 -10.32
CA THR A 343 13.15 11.50 -11.11
C THR A 343 11.73 11.02 -11.41
N PRO A 344 10.68 11.77 -11.01
CA PRO A 344 9.32 11.43 -11.37
C PRO A 344 9.13 11.42 -12.90
N PRO A 345 8.36 10.49 -13.47
CA PRO A 345 7.99 10.55 -14.88
C PRO A 345 7.18 11.83 -15.15
N GLY A 346 7.55 12.51 -16.23
CA GLY A 346 6.99 13.80 -16.66
C GLY A 346 5.54 13.75 -17.10
#